data_AF-A0A929ZUT1-F1
#
_entry.id   AF-A0A929ZUT1-F1
#
_cell.length_a   1.000
_cell.length_b   1.000
_cell.length_c   1.000
_cell.angle_alpha   90.00
_cell.angle_beta   90.00
_cell.angle_gamma   90.00
#
_symmetry.space_group_name_H-M   'P 1'
#
loop_
_entity.id
_entity.type
_entity.pdbx_description
1 polymer ?
#
loop_
_entity_poly.entity_id
_entity_poly.type
_entity_poly.pdbx_seq_one_letter_code
_entity_poly.pdbx_strand_id
1 'polypeptide(L)'
;MKNKIMRKYLVIGLIFILAGCSKAPHEIFKDKDIEKLFILYCDEVVNSDMKDSNNIFIYTNGGSCNADSCSISFLNTKTIDENNEKYGKFSYKGLNIYVDSRISKNILELDNYNSQLPKTTEEDFFPREFIEMWVHIKKDKIRYIKINFKESNPNKWEEINR
;
A
#
# COMPACT_ATOMS: atom_id res chain seq x y z
N MET A 1 32.71 42.79 5.05
CA MET A 1 31.52 42.05 5.53
C MET A 1 30.89 41.28 4.38
N LYS A 2 31.29 40.03 4.08
CA LYS A 2 30.70 39.25 2.96
C LYS A 2 30.49 37.74 3.23
N ASN A 3 30.69 37.24 4.45
CA ASN A 3 30.71 35.78 4.71
C ASN A 3 29.66 35.23 5.69
N LYS A 4 28.59 35.98 6.01
CA LYS A 4 27.53 35.48 6.92
C LYS A 4 26.28 34.95 6.21
N ILE A 5 26.01 35.35 4.97
CA ILE A 5 24.76 35.03 4.27
C ILE A 5 24.84 33.66 3.55
N MET A 6 25.98 33.31 2.96
CA MET A 6 26.14 32.02 2.24
C MET A 6 25.99 30.78 3.14
N ARG A 7 26.34 30.85 4.43
CA ARG A 7 26.21 29.71 5.35
C ARG A 7 24.75 29.40 5.73
N LYS A 8 23.82 30.37 5.68
CA LYS A 8 22.41 30.14 6.01
C LYS A 8 21.68 29.34 4.92
N TYR A 9 22.04 29.51 3.65
CA TYR A 9 21.40 28.79 2.54
C TYR A 9 21.98 27.39 2.31
N LEU A 10 23.24 27.16 2.70
CA LEU A 10 23.85 25.83 2.59
C LEU A 10 23.22 24.82 3.57
N VAL A 11 22.76 25.28 4.74
CA VAL A 11 22.15 24.42 5.76
C VAL A 11 20.69 24.07 5.42
N ILE A 12 19.97 24.94 4.71
CA ILE A 12 18.58 24.67 4.30
C ILE A 12 18.55 23.61 3.18
N GLY A 13 19.54 23.58 2.29
CA GLY A 13 19.63 22.57 1.23
C GLY A 13 19.92 21.15 1.74
N LEU A 14 20.62 21.01 2.87
CA LEU A 14 20.97 19.69 3.45
C LEU A 14 19.83 19.06 4.28
N ILE A 15 18.88 19.85 4.78
CA ILE A 15 17.74 19.32 5.55
C ILE A 15 16.70 18.65 4.63
N PHE A 16 16.62 19.04 3.35
CA PHE A 16 15.70 18.42 2.39
C PHE A 16 16.15 17.06 1.86
N ILE A 17 17.40 16.65 2.07
CA ILE A 17 17.92 15.35 1.60
C ILE A 17 17.60 14.22 2.61
N LEU A 18 17.07 14.56 3.79
CA LEU A 18 16.54 13.61 4.77
C LEU A 18 15.01 13.45 4.69
N ALA A 19 14.39 13.86 3.57
CA ALA A 19 13.03 13.48 3.24
C ALA A 19 12.96 11.94 3.20
N GLY A 20 12.05 11.38 4.00
CA GLY A 20 12.08 9.98 4.45
C GLY A 20 12.38 8.96 3.36
N CYS A 21 13.20 7.96 3.71
CA CYS A 21 13.43 6.78 2.89
C CYS A 21 12.08 6.06 2.69
N SER A 22 11.39 6.35 1.59
CA SER A 22 10.31 5.51 1.10
C SER A 22 10.94 4.17 0.74
N LYS A 23 10.63 3.13 1.51
CA LYS A 23 11.07 1.79 1.18
C LYS A 23 10.43 1.38 -0.14
N ALA A 24 11.24 0.86 -1.04
CA ALA A 24 10.72 0.31 -2.28
C ALA A 24 9.92 -0.96 -1.99
N PRO A 25 8.91 -1.32 -2.81
CA PRO A 25 8.12 -2.54 -2.59
C PRO A 25 8.96 -3.80 -2.37
N HIS A 26 10.04 -3.99 -3.13
CA HIS A 26 10.95 -5.15 -2.98
C HIS A 26 11.65 -5.25 -1.61
N GLU A 27 11.70 -4.18 -0.83
CA GLU A 27 12.27 -4.17 0.54
C GLU A 27 11.22 -4.53 1.60
N ILE A 28 9.95 -4.59 1.21
CA ILE A 28 8.78 -4.83 2.06
C ILE A 28 8.21 -6.21 1.78
N PHE A 29 8.02 -6.56 0.50
CA PHE A 29 7.47 -7.85 0.08
C PHE A 29 8.58 -8.89 -0.06
N LYS A 30 8.57 -9.94 0.77
CA LYS A 30 9.47 -11.09 0.62
C LYS A 30 9.04 -12.00 -0.53
N ASP A 31 7.75 -12.01 -0.81
CA ASP A 31 7.15 -12.79 -1.87
C ASP A 31 7.00 -11.96 -3.16
N LYS A 32 7.83 -12.27 -4.17
CA LYS A 32 7.93 -11.48 -5.41
C LYS A 32 6.65 -11.46 -6.24
N ASP A 33 5.82 -12.49 -6.16
CA ASP A 33 4.57 -12.50 -6.91
C ASP A 33 3.52 -11.64 -6.23
N ILE A 34 3.52 -11.60 -4.89
CA ILE A 34 2.69 -10.66 -4.13
C ILE A 34 3.15 -9.21 -4.35
N GLU A 35 4.47 -8.98 -4.42
CA GLU A 35 5.02 -7.67 -4.79
C GLU A 35 4.49 -7.20 -6.15
N LYS A 36 4.55 -8.06 -7.17
CA LYS A 36 4.03 -7.74 -8.52
C LYS A 36 2.54 -7.43 -8.50
N LEU A 37 1.74 -8.22 -7.77
CA LEU A 37 0.30 -7.99 -7.63
C LEU A 37 0.00 -6.67 -6.93
N PHE A 38 0.77 -6.33 -5.89
CA PHE A 38 0.66 -5.04 -5.22
C PHE A 38 1.00 -3.87 -6.15
N ILE A 39 2.10 -3.97 -6.91
CA ILE A 39 2.49 -2.94 -7.89
C ILE A 39 1.41 -2.77 -8.96
N LEU A 40 0.91 -3.88 -9.51
CA LEU A 40 -0.17 -3.87 -10.50
C LEU A 40 -1.41 -3.17 -9.96
N TYR A 41 -1.82 -3.52 -8.74
CA TYR A 41 -2.97 -2.94 -8.07
C TYR A 41 -2.80 -1.42 -7.83
N CYS A 42 -1.64 -0.99 -7.32
CA CYS A 42 -1.37 0.43 -7.09
C CYS A 42 -1.35 1.23 -8.41
N ASP A 43 -0.82 0.66 -9.49
CA ASP A 43 -0.80 1.31 -10.79
C ASP A 43 -2.22 1.46 -11.35
N GLU A 44 -3.10 0.49 -11.13
CA GLU A 44 -4.52 0.61 -11.47
C GLU A 44 -5.20 1.71 -10.63
N VAL A 45 -4.99 1.76 -9.32
CA VAL A 45 -5.58 2.80 -8.46
C VAL A 45 -5.11 4.20 -8.85
N VAL A 46 -3.81 4.39 -9.13
CA VAL A 46 -3.26 5.70 -9.51
C VAL A 46 -3.84 6.19 -10.84
N ASN A 47 -4.06 5.29 -11.79
CA ASN A 47 -4.58 5.61 -13.13
C ASN A 47 -6.12 5.53 -13.22
N SER A 48 -6.81 5.28 -12.11
CA SER A 48 -8.26 5.13 -12.10
C SER A 48 -8.97 6.44 -11.74
N ASP A 49 -9.97 6.80 -12.53
CA ASP A 49 -10.93 7.87 -12.23
C ASP A 49 -11.91 7.48 -11.08
N MET A 50 -11.83 6.24 -10.59
CA MET A 50 -12.75 5.63 -9.63
C MET A 50 -12.09 5.26 -8.29
N LYS A 51 -10.95 5.84 -7.95
CA LYS A 51 -10.33 5.63 -6.63
C LYS A 51 -11.13 6.34 -5.52
N ASP A 52 -11.34 5.66 -4.39
CA ASP A 52 -12.05 6.20 -3.21
C ASP A 52 -11.16 7.17 -2.43
N SER A 53 -9.84 6.94 -2.41
CA SER A 53 -8.86 7.84 -1.78
C SER A 53 -7.43 7.57 -2.27
N ASN A 54 -6.43 8.21 -1.66
CA ASN A 54 -5.02 7.83 -1.84
C ASN A 54 -4.54 6.79 -0.82
N ASN A 55 -5.44 6.24 0.00
CA ASN A 55 -5.09 5.26 1.03
C ASN A 55 -5.37 3.84 0.52
N ILE A 56 -4.41 2.94 0.73
CA ILE A 56 -4.53 1.50 0.48
C ILE A 56 -4.40 0.76 1.81
N PHE A 57 -5.35 -0.12 2.11
CA PHE A 57 -5.27 -1.03 3.23
C PHE A 57 -4.93 -2.44 2.75
N ILE A 58 -3.87 -3.01 3.30
CA ILE A 58 -3.48 -4.40 3.13
C ILE A 58 -3.88 -5.15 4.39
N TYR A 59 -4.81 -6.10 4.27
CA TYR A 59 -5.35 -6.83 5.42
C TYR A 59 -5.58 -8.30 5.10
N THR A 60 -5.79 -9.11 6.15
CA THR A 60 -6.10 -10.54 6.00
C THR A 60 -7.62 -10.77 5.97
N ASN A 61 -8.13 -11.52 4.98
CA ASN A 61 -9.56 -11.81 4.80
C ASN A 61 -10.00 -13.15 5.44
N GLY A 62 -9.23 -13.70 6.38
CA GLY A 62 -9.49 -15.02 6.95
C GLY A 62 -8.62 -15.36 8.16
N GLY A 63 -8.63 -16.64 8.55
CA GLY A 63 -7.87 -17.20 9.68
C GLY A 63 -6.34 -17.21 9.46
N SER A 64 -5.63 -18.12 10.15
CA SER A 64 -4.16 -18.13 10.25
C SER A 64 -3.45 -17.84 8.91
N CYS A 65 -2.71 -16.73 8.87
CA CYS A 65 -1.88 -16.32 7.73
C CYS A 65 -0.44 -16.79 7.95
N ASN A 66 0.08 -17.61 7.04
CA ASN A 66 1.49 -17.98 6.98
C ASN A 66 1.96 -18.03 5.52
N ALA A 67 3.23 -18.34 5.30
CA ALA A 67 3.84 -18.35 3.97
C ALA A 67 3.17 -19.32 2.98
N ASP A 68 2.56 -20.40 3.48
CA ASP A 68 2.00 -21.49 2.67
C ASP A 68 0.48 -21.41 2.52
N SER A 69 -0.18 -20.59 3.35
CA SER A 69 -1.63 -20.43 3.38
C SER A 69 -1.98 -19.08 3.98
N CYS A 70 -2.35 -18.12 3.13
CA CYS A 70 -2.84 -16.83 3.58
C CYS A 70 -3.83 -16.23 2.59
N SER A 71 -4.86 -15.57 3.09
CA SER A 71 -5.76 -14.74 2.29
C SER A 71 -5.54 -13.30 2.68
N ILE A 72 -5.04 -12.49 1.76
CA ILE A 72 -4.86 -11.04 1.93
C ILE A 72 -5.74 -10.28 0.94
N SER A 73 -5.94 -9.00 1.19
CA SER A 73 -6.54 -8.08 0.23
C SER A 73 -5.86 -6.74 0.20
N PHE A 74 -5.88 -6.13 -0.97
CA PHE A 74 -5.50 -4.74 -1.21
C PHE A 74 -6.78 -3.94 -1.47
N LEU A 75 -7.05 -2.98 -0.59
CA LEU A 75 -8.30 -2.22 -0.60
C LEU A 75 -8.00 -0.73 -0.69
N ASN A 76 -8.60 -0.03 -1.65
CA ASN A 76 -8.52 1.41 -1.76
C ASN A 76 -9.72 1.99 -1.01
N THR A 77 -9.47 2.77 0.03
CA THR A 77 -10.53 3.18 0.94
C THR A 77 -10.23 4.51 1.62
N LYS A 78 -11.24 5.34 1.84
CA LYS A 78 -11.14 6.53 2.71
C LYS A 78 -11.27 6.21 4.20
N THR A 79 -11.85 5.06 4.55
CA THR A 79 -12.13 4.69 5.95
C THR A 79 -11.00 3.88 6.55
N ILE A 80 -9.97 4.57 7.03
CA ILE A 80 -8.86 3.98 7.79
C ILE A 80 -8.68 4.74 9.09
N ASP A 81 -8.48 4.01 10.19
CA ASP A 81 -7.94 4.58 11.42
C ASP A 81 -6.43 4.76 11.26
N GLU A 82 -6.04 5.95 10.80
CA GLU A 82 -4.64 6.28 10.54
C GLU A 82 -3.77 6.26 11.80
N ASN A 83 -4.36 6.29 13.00
CA ASN A 83 -3.64 6.31 14.27
C ASN A 83 -3.50 4.93 14.91
N ASN A 84 -4.01 3.88 14.26
CA ASN A 84 -3.91 2.53 14.79
C ASN A 84 -2.45 2.04 14.81
N GLU A 85 -1.91 1.82 16.02
CA GLU A 85 -0.54 1.35 16.24
C GLU A 85 -0.30 -0.08 15.75
N LYS A 86 -1.36 -0.85 15.48
CA LYS A 86 -1.26 -2.21 14.94
C LYS A 86 -1.04 -2.23 13.44
N TYR A 87 -0.98 -1.06 12.78
CA TYR A 87 -0.71 -0.97 11.35
C TYR A 87 0.74 -0.60 11.08
N GLY A 88 1.39 -1.43 10.25
CA GLY A 88 2.56 -0.98 9.52
C GLY A 88 2.16 0.07 8.48
N LYS A 89 3.01 1.07 8.23
CA LYS A 89 2.70 2.17 7.32
C LYS A 89 3.87 2.43 6.39
N PHE A 90 3.59 2.70 5.13
CA PHE A 90 4.58 3.17 4.16
C PHE A 90 3.89 3.95 3.04
N SER A 91 4.66 4.63 2.19
CA SER A 91 4.13 5.37 1.04
C SER A 91 4.70 4.83 -0.26
N TYR A 92 3.87 4.76 -1.30
CA TYR A 92 4.25 4.28 -2.63
C TYR A 92 3.47 5.04 -3.72
N LYS A 93 4.17 5.66 -4.68
CA LYS A 93 3.56 6.43 -5.79
C LYS A 93 2.50 7.47 -5.35
N GLY A 94 2.72 8.13 -4.21
CA GLY A 94 1.77 9.10 -3.64
C GLY A 94 0.56 8.49 -2.93
N LEU A 95 0.51 7.16 -2.82
CA LEU A 95 -0.45 6.43 -2.00
C LEU A 95 0.09 6.22 -0.58
N ASN A 96 -0.80 6.28 0.41
CA ASN A 96 -0.51 5.89 1.79
C ASN A 96 -0.95 4.45 2.01
N ILE A 97 -0.01 3.58 2.35
CA ILE A 97 -0.25 2.15 2.50
C ILE A 97 -0.25 1.80 3.98
N TYR A 98 -1.33 1.16 4.42
CA TYR A 98 -1.52 0.67 5.78
C TYR A 98 -1.59 -0.84 5.73
N VAL A 99 -0.88 -1.52 6.63
CA VAL A 99 -0.72 -2.98 6.61
C VAL A 99 -1.10 -3.54 7.97
N ASP A 100 -2.10 -4.42 8.00
CA ASP A 100 -2.50 -5.12 9.21
C ASP A 100 -1.36 -6.02 9.73
N SER A 101 -0.98 -5.86 11.00
CA SER A 101 0.09 -6.64 11.65
C SER A 101 -0.15 -8.16 11.70
N ARG A 102 -1.37 -8.62 11.40
CA ARG A 102 -1.67 -10.07 11.29
C ARG A 102 -1.10 -10.72 10.04
N ILE A 103 -0.66 -9.93 9.05
CA ILE A 103 -0.01 -10.47 7.85
C ILE A 103 1.33 -11.07 8.24
N SER A 104 1.61 -12.28 7.76
CA SER A 104 2.82 -13.01 8.10
C SER A 104 4.09 -12.24 7.68
N LYS A 105 5.08 -12.17 8.59
CA LYS A 105 6.42 -11.63 8.31
C LYS A 105 7.20 -12.36 7.21
N ASN A 106 6.73 -13.54 6.80
CA ASN A 106 7.27 -14.29 5.67
C ASN A 106 6.69 -13.84 4.32
N ILE A 107 5.60 -13.09 4.33
CA ILE A 107 5.00 -12.47 3.14
C ILE A 107 5.48 -11.02 3.04
N LEU A 108 5.47 -10.30 4.17
CA LEU A 108 5.77 -8.87 4.21
C LEU A 108 6.50 -8.48 5.50
N GLU A 109 7.60 -7.73 5.39
CA GLU A 109 8.42 -7.29 6.52
C GLU A 109 8.28 -5.78 6.79
N LEU A 110 7.64 -5.44 7.91
CA LEU A 110 7.56 -4.08 8.43
C LEU A 110 7.91 -4.09 9.93
N ASP A 111 8.92 -3.30 10.31
CA ASP A 111 9.47 -3.25 11.67
C ASP A 111 9.12 -1.94 12.42
N ASN A 112 8.01 -1.28 12.06
CA ASN A 112 7.60 0.10 12.41
C ASN A 112 8.42 1.20 11.75
N TYR A 113 7.78 2.06 10.93
CA TYR A 113 8.36 3.38 10.63
C TYR A 113 7.35 4.52 10.46
N ASN A 114 7.84 5.69 10.88
CA ASN A 114 7.20 6.99 10.95
C ASN A 114 6.79 7.52 9.56
N SER A 115 5.54 7.97 9.48
CA SER A 115 4.94 8.67 8.35
C SER A 115 5.45 10.11 8.23
N GLN A 116 5.98 10.49 7.07
CA GLN A 116 5.88 11.89 6.62
C GLN A 116 4.97 11.92 5.41
N LEU A 117 3.71 12.30 5.66
CA LEU A 117 2.64 12.48 4.69
C LEU A 117 2.87 13.75 3.86
N PRO A 118 2.57 13.75 2.55
CA PRO A 118 2.09 14.96 1.88
C PRO A 118 0.63 15.20 2.28
N LYS A 119 0.31 16.44 2.64
CA LYS A 119 -1.08 16.89 2.84
C LYS A 119 -1.81 16.91 1.50
N THR A 120 -2.95 16.26 1.43
CA THR A 120 -3.96 16.54 0.40
C THR A 120 -5.21 17.12 1.05
N THR A 121 -5.75 18.15 0.44
CA THR A 121 -6.92 18.91 0.88
C THR A 121 -8.23 18.19 0.57
N GLU A 122 -9.21 18.37 1.45
CA GLU A 122 -10.58 17.87 1.37
C GLU A 122 -11.38 18.57 0.27
N GLU A 123 -12.09 17.78 -0.54
CA GLU A 123 -13.41 18.13 -1.07
C GLU A 123 -14.31 16.88 -1.04
N ASP A 124 -15.60 17.09 -0.81
CA ASP A 124 -16.51 16.18 -0.12
C ASP A 124 -17.63 15.64 -1.07
N PHE A 125 -18.07 14.40 -0.79
CA PHE A 125 -19.36 13.73 -1.09
C PHE A 125 -19.68 12.83 -2.31
N PHE A 126 -20.41 11.75 -1.94
CA PHE A 126 -21.21 10.70 -2.63
C PHE A 126 -20.58 9.31 -2.87
N PRO A 127 -21.36 8.20 -2.72
CA PRO A 127 -20.81 6.85 -2.60
C PRO A 127 -20.40 6.34 -3.98
N ARG A 128 -19.11 6.09 -4.17
CA ARG A 128 -18.60 5.44 -5.37
C ARG A 128 -17.62 4.35 -4.94
N GLU A 129 -17.91 3.15 -5.42
CA GLU A 129 -16.97 2.27 -6.12
C GLU A 129 -15.55 2.24 -5.53
N PHE A 130 -15.17 1.15 -4.86
CA PHE A 130 -13.78 0.93 -4.44
C PHE A 130 -13.17 -0.23 -5.22
N ILE A 131 -11.88 -0.11 -5.57
CA ILE A 131 -11.11 -1.20 -6.17
C ILE A 131 -10.58 -2.07 -5.04
N GLU A 132 -10.91 -3.36 -5.05
CA GLU A 132 -10.30 -4.33 -4.15
C GLU A 132 -9.68 -5.48 -4.95
N MET A 133 -8.52 -5.96 -4.52
CA MET A 133 -7.92 -7.19 -5.01
C MET A 133 -7.84 -8.19 -3.88
N TRP A 134 -8.46 -9.35 -4.03
CA TRP A 134 -8.28 -10.46 -3.10
C TRP A 134 -7.19 -11.38 -3.60
N VAL A 135 -6.29 -11.81 -2.72
CA VAL A 135 -5.17 -12.69 -3.03
C VAL A 135 -5.18 -13.85 -2.05
N HIS A 136 -5.26 -15.06 -2.58
CA HIS A 136 -5.19 -16.30 -1.83
C HIS A 136 -3.91 -17.06 -2.18
N ILE A 137 -3.02 -17.15 -1.21
CA ILE A 137 -1.71 -17.79 -1.29
C ILE A 137 -1.85 -19.23 -0.82
N LYS A 138 -1.40 -20.16 -1.65
CA LYS A 138 -1.10 -21.54 -1.28
C LYS A 138 0.36 -21.82 -1.63
N LYS A 139 0.97 -22.78 -0.93
CA LYS A 139 2.38 -23.20 -1.12
C LYS A 139 2.86 -23.15 -2.59
N ASP A 140 2.14 -23.80 -3.48
CA ASP A 140 2.54 -23.98 -4.89
C ASP A 140 1.79 -23.06 -5.88
N LYS A 141 0.88 -22.21 -5.38
CA LYS A 141 0.04 -21.37 -6.26
C LYS A 141 -0.53 -20.14 -5.57
N ILE A 142 -0.68 -19.07 -6.33
CA ILE A 142 -1.46 -17.90 -5.92
C ILE A 142 -2.72 -17.84 -6.77
N ARG A 143 -3.85 -17.58 -6.14
CA ARG A 143 -5.07 -17.17 -6.82
C ARG A 143 -5.34 -15.72 -6.47
N TYR A 144 -5.67 -14.89 -7.44
CA TYR A 144 -6.13 -13.55 -7.16
C TYR A 144 -7.35 -13.20 -7.99
N ILE A 145 -8.10 -12.23 -7.51
CA ILE A 145 -9.31 -11.77 -8.16
C ILE A 145 -9.41 -10.27 -7.92
N LYS A 146 -9.69 -9.55 -8.99
CA LYS A 146 -10.01 -8.12 -8.91
C LYS A 146 -11.51 -8.01 -8.74
N ILE A 147 -11.94 -7.33 -7.69
CA ILE A 147 -13.34 -7.09 -7.41
C ILE A 147 -13.65 -5.67 -7.88
N ASN A 148 -14.45 -5.60 -8.94
CA ASN A 148 -15.07 -4.35 -9.37
C ASN A 148 -16.57 -4.42 -9.04
N PHE A 149 -17.00 -3.63 -8.06
CA PHE A 149 -18.40 -3.66 -7.60
C PHE A 149 -19.41 -3.06 -8.60
N LYS A 150 -18.95 -2.56 -9.76
CA LYS A 150 -19.78 -1.95 -10.80
C LYS A 150 -20.11 -2.90 -11.97
N GLU A 151 -19.28 -3.90 -12.23
CA GLU A 151 -19.51 -4.82 -13.33
C GLU A 151 -20.32 -6.05 -12.88
N SER A 152 -21.37 -6.36 -13.63
CA SER A 152 -22.15 -7.61 -13.49
C SER A 152 -21.41 -8.83 -14.04
N ASN A 153 -20.23 -8.65 -14.63
CA ASN A 153 -19.37 -9.73 -15.06
C ASN A 153 -18.81 -10.45 -13.82
N PRO A 154 -18.75 -11.80 -13.85
CA PRO A 154 -18.27 -12.54 -12.70
C PRO A 154 -16.81 -12.20 -12.49
N ASN A 155 -16.49 -11.61 -11.34
CA ASN A 155 -15.13 -11.52 -10.83
C ASN A 155 -14.49 -12.91 -11.03
N LYS A 156 -13.46 -12.99 -11.86
CA LYS A 156 -12.83 -14.26 -12.24
C LYS A 156 -11.50 -14.41 -11.51
N TRP A 157 -11.31 -15.57 -10.90
CA TRP A 157 -10.02 -15.91 -10.32
C TRP A 157 -8.98 -16.14 -11.41
N GLU A 158 -7.87 -15.44 -11.29
CA GLU A 158 -6.63 -15.66 -12.03
C GLU A 158 -5.66 -16.47 -11.16
N GLU A 159 -4.76 -17.24 -11.79
CA GLU A 159 -3.81 -18.12 -11.10
C GLU A 159 -2.38 -17.88 -11.54
N ILE A 160 -1.45 -17.90 -10.59
CA ILE A 160 0.01 -17.90 -10.80
C ILE A 160 0.55 -19.21 -10.20
N ASN A 161 1.23 -20.01 -11.02
CA ASN A 161 1.94 -21.21 -10.56
C ASN A 161 3.35 -20.82 -10.09
N ARG A 162 3.78 -21.36 -8.94
CA ARG A 162 5.09 -21.08 -8.32
C ARG A 162 6.12 -22.17 -8.58
#